data_AF-A0AAT9FKX0-F1
#
_entry.id   AF-A0AAT9FKX0-F1
#
_cell.length_a   1.000
_cell.length_b   1.000
_cell.length_c   1.000
_cell.angle_alpha   90.00
_cell.angle_beta   90.00
_cell.angle_gamma   90.00
#
_symmetry.space_group_name_H-M   'P 1'
#
loop_
_entity.id
_entity.type
_entity.pdbx_description
1 polymer ?
#
loop_
_entity_poly.entity_id
_entity_poly.type
_entity_poly.pdbx_seq_one_letter_code
_entity_poly.pdbx_strand_id
1 'polypeptide(L)'
;MIGKTNTLTFQVLCIAGAVLLTVTQILEAQTEVPLDLDKTVITATITSKEQSVKKHPLSMITDGKPETFYWSGCKLKQGDTINLVFNTPLPLGKTLKIYSGLGLKDKEDGDHLQDAVLDVSEDQGKTWREIKAFHAGKLELKTHGSAAHYRIRVTKHTTHWVAIRHISVSNSPLTQHTISGTTSFRGKKVPLTITTDFEGFDDLKPRFQEMAKLYFEVWPKLVTWLGVPGDEVPHDIDVFLVKTLSHPAHAANHTMTISAKHLRSHPKDTEGVFVHELAHIIQQYPKYEPSWFVEGSADYVRYRQYPDRHWANTQRKHMNNDKPFGHYWNSACFLLWMEDRFKKPIVAQVSRAIYNGKYDDRLFHQLTGVPLKTLAQQYKHSKYRPTKPVN
;
A
#
# COMPACT_ATOMS: atom_id res chain seq x y z
N MET A 1 -15.66 -55.15 -20.44
CA MET A 1 -16.42 -55.41 -19.20
C MET A 1 -15.43 -55.60 -18.06
N ILE A 2 -15.18 -54.54 -17.29
CA ILE A 2 -14.62 -54.62 -15.94
C ILE A 2 -15.55 -53.73 -15.12
N GLY A 3 -16.39 -54.34 -14.28
CA GLY A 3 -17.37 -53.62 -13.47
C GLY A 3 -16.64 -52.80 -12.41
N LYS A 4 -16.90 -51.50 -12.36
CA LYS A 4 -16.48 -50.64 -11.25
C LYS A 4 -17.52 -50.76 -10.14
N THR A 5 -17.08 -51.18 -8.97
CA THR A 5 -17.90 -51.24 -7.74
C THR A 5 -17.93 -49.86 -7.09
N ASN A 6 -19.10 -49.21 -7.11
CA ASN A 6 -19.37 -48.05 -6.26
C ASN A 6 -19.48 -48.53 -4.80
N THR A 7 -18.63 -48.04 -3.92
CA THR A 7 -18.70 -48.39 -2.49
C THR A 7 -19.49 -47.32 -1.75
N LEU A 8 -20.71 -47.64 -1.36
CA LEU A 8 -21.53 -46.84 -0.44
C LEU A 8 -21.25 -47.32 0.98
N THR A 9 -20.84 -46.43 1.86
CA THR A 9 -20.66 -46.75 3.29
C THR A 9 -21.79 -46.09 4.07
N PHE A 10 -22.59 -46.91 4.78
CA PHE A 10 -23.67 -46.43 5.64
C PHE A 10 -23.20 -46.48 7.09
N GLN A 11 -23.28 -45.38 7.81
CA GLN A 11 -23.16 -45.36 9.27
C GLN A 11 -24.53 -45.02 9.85
N VAL A 12 -25.11 -45.96 10.60
CA VAL A 12 -26.37 -45.76 11.31
C VAL A 12 -26.04 -45.54 12.79
N LEU A 13 -26.42 -44.38 13.31
CA LEU A 13 -26.34 -44.09 14.75
C LEU A 13 -27.77 -43.81 15.25
N CYS A 14 -28.29 -44.67 16.12
CA CYS A 14 -29.59 -44.48 16.73
C CYS A 14 -29.46 -43.74 18.07
N ILE A 15 -29.99 -42.53 18.16
CA ILE A 15 -30.21 -41.83 19.43
C ILE A 15 -31.65 -41.31 19.44
N ALA A 16 -32.42 -41.75 20.43
CA ALA A 16 -33.72 -41.21 20.86
C ALA A 16 -34.70 -40.77 19.74
N GLY A 17 -35.09 -41.70 18.87
CA GLY A 17 -36.34 -41.60 18.09
C GLY A 17 -36.31 -40.76 16.81
N ALA A 18 -35.16 -40.26 16.36
CA ALA A 18 -35.02 -39.64 15.03
C ALA A 18 -33.91 -40.35 14.21
N VAL A 19 -34.23 -40.75 12.98
CA VAL A 19 -33.25 -41.32 12.04
C VAL A 19 -32.62 -40.18 11.26
N LEU A 20 -31.35 -39.87 11.54
CA LEU A 20 -30.56 -38.95 10.73
C LEU A 20 -29.77 -39.75 9.69
N LEU A 21 -30.21 -39.70 8.43
CA LEU A 21 -29.47 -40.26 7.29
C LEU A 21 -28.47 -39.22 6.79
N THR A 22 -27.18 -39.45 7.02
CA THR A 22 -26.11 -38.69 6.36
C THR A 22 -25.59 -39.52 5.19
N VAL A 23 -25.82 -39.04 3.96
CA VAL A 23 -25.25 -39.62 2.74
C VAL A 23 -24.00 -38.81 2.41
N THR A 24 -22.83 -39.40 2.60
CA THR A 24 -21.57 -38.80 2.15
C THR A 24 -21.17 -39.46 0.83
N GLN A 25 -21.40 -38.77 -0.29
CA GLN A 25 -20.90 -39.20 -1.59
C GLN A 25 -19.49 -38.64 -1.77
N ILE A 26 -18.49 -39.52 -1.81
CA ILE A 26 -17.18 -39.15 -2.35
C ILE A 26 -17.35 -39.21 -3.88
N LEU A 27 -17.57 -38.06 -4.52
CA LEU A 27 -17.36 -37.99 -5.96
C LEU A 27 -15.85 -38.14 -6.18
N GLU A 28 -15.44 -39.22 -6.84
CA GLU A 28 -14.14 -39.23 -7.52
C GLU A 28 -14.08 -37.98 -8.39
N ALA A 29 -13.08 -37.13 -8.14
CA ALA A 29 -12.81 -35.96 -8.96
C ALA A 29 -12.79 -36.45 -10.42
N GLN A 30 -13.71 -35.91 -11.24
CA GLN A 30 -13.57 -36.00 -12.68
C GLN A 30 -12.13 -35.61 -12.97
N THR A 31 -11.40 -36.50 -13.64
CA THR A 31 -10.02 -36.26 -14.05
C THR A 31 -9.97 -34.89 -14.70
N GLU A 32 -9.49 -33.88 -13.96
CA GLU A 32 -9.34 -32.52 -14.46
C GLU A 32 -8.43 -32.64 -15.67
N VAL A 33 -8.98 -32.49 -16.87
CA VAL A 33 -8.15 -32.24 -18.05
C VAL A 33 -7.38 -30.97 -17.69
N PRO A 34 -6.04 -31.02 -17.55
CA PRO A 34 -5.28 -29.85 -17.17
C PRO A 34 -5.58 -28.77 -18.20
N LEU A 35 -5.98 -27.58 -17.72
CA LEU A 35 -6.15 -26.43 -18.59
C LEU A 35 -4.82 -26.23 -19.35
N ASP A 36 -4.89 -26.35 -20.67
CA ASP A 36 -3.79 -25.98 -21.54
C ASP A 36 -3.74 -24.46 -21.54
N LEU A 37 -2.85 -23.92 -20.72
CA LEU A 37 -2.68 -22.48 -20.55
C LEU A 37 -2.31 -21.80 -21.87
N ASP A 38 -1.70 -22.53 -22.80
CA ASP A 38 -1.37 -22.04 -24.14
C ASP A 38 -2.60 -21.94 -25.07
N LYS A 39 -3.73 -22.55 -24.68
CA LYS A 39 -5.02 -22.51 -25.41
C LYS A 39 -6.14 -21.81 -24.65
N THR A 40 -5.85 -21.28 -23.47
CA THR A 40 -6.82 -20.55 -22.66
C THR A 40 -7.05 -19.17 -23.29
N VAL A 41 -8.27 -18.93 -23.78
CA VAL A 41 -8.63 -17.64 -24.35
C VAL A 41 -9.27 -16.80 -23.26
N ILE A 42 -8.76 -15.59 -23.07
CA ILE A 42 -9.30 -14.61 -22.12
C ILE A 42 -9.93 -13.47 -22.92
N THR A 43 -11.22 -13.27 -22.75
CA THR A 43 -11.94 -12.10 -23.27
C THR A 43 -11.96 -11.02 -22.20
N ALA A 44 -11.36 -9.87 -22.51
CA ALA A 44 -11.40 -8.69 -21.64
C ALA A 44 -12.42 -7.66 -22.15
N THR A 45 -13.25 -7.13 -21.26
CA THR A 45 -14.14 -5.98 -21.55
C THR A 45 -14.06 -4.96 -20.43
N ILE A 46 -14.29 -3.69 -20.74
CA ILE A 46 -14.29 -2.60 -19.75
C ILE A 46 -15.62 -1.87 -19.76
N THR A 47 -16.11 -1.48 -18.58
CA THR A 47 -17.40 -0.78 -18.44
C THR A 47 -17.27 0.74 -18.47
N SER A 48 -16.06 1.29 -18.39
CA SER A 48 -15.82 2.73 -18.51
C SER A 48 -15.97 3.18 -19.97
N LYS A 49 -16.23 4.47 -20.20
CA LYS A 49 -16.25 5.04 -21.57
C LYS A 49 -14.87 4.84 -22.18
N GLU A 50 -14.79 3.93 -23.13
CA GLU A 50 -13.56 3.47 -23.76
C GLU A 50 -12.81 4.64 -24.42
N GLN A 51 -11.67 5.01 -23.83
CA GLN A 51 -10.69 5.94 -24.40
C GLN A 51 -9.27 5.38 -24.19
N SER A 52 -9.09 4.06 -24.35
CA SER A 52 -7.78 3.44 -24.24
C SER A 52 -6.78 4.16 -25.15
N VAL A 53 -5.55 4.37 -24.68
CA VAL A 53 -4.52 4.95 -25.53
C VAL A 53 -4.30 4.03 -26.73
N LYS A 54 -4.34 4.57 -27.95
CA LYS A 54 -4.33 3.77 -29.21
C LYS A 54 -3.19 2.74 -29.28
N LYS A 55 -2.04 3.04 -28.67
CA LYS A 55 -0.86 2.15 -28.62
C LYS A 55 -0.91 1.07 -27.52
N HIS A 56 -1.84 1.19 -26.58
CA HIS A 56 -2.00 0.37 -25.37
C HIS A 56 -3.45 -0.10 -25.18
N PRO A 57 -4.02 -0.83 -26.17
CA PRO A 57 -5.41 -1.30 -26.12
C PRO A 57 -5.64 -2.40 -25.08
N LEU A 58 -6.91 -2.66 -24.75
CA LEU A 58 -7.31 -3.63 -23.72
C LEU A 58 -6.82 -5.06 -24.02
N SER A 59 -6.66 -5.41 -25.30
CA SER A 59 -6.16 -6.72 -25.73
C SER A 59 -4.74 -7.03 -25.26
N MET A 60 -3.94 -6.03 -24.86
CA MET A 60 -2.60 -6.25 -24.32
C MET A 60 -2.59 -6.88 -22.92
N ILE A 61 -3.71 -6.91 -22.21
CA ILE A 61 -3.78 -7.60 -20.91
C ILE A 61 -3.69 -9.12 -21.09
N THR A 62 -4.13 -9.62 -22.25
CA THR A 62 -4.35 -11.04 -22.52
C THR A 62 -3.46 -11.56 -23.66
N ASP A 63 -2.46 -10.79 -24.10
CA ASP A 63 -1.57 -11.13 -25.23
C ASP A 63 -0.38 -12.03 -24.84
N GLY A 64 -0.27 -12.39 -23.56
CA GLY A 64 0.81 -13.23 -23.04
C GLY A 64 2.15 -12.52 -22.84
N LYS A 65 2.23 -11.19 -23.01
CA LYS A 65 3.48 -10.43 -23.00
C LYS A 65 3.61 -9.56 -21.74
N PRO A 66 4.54 -9.87 -20.82
CA PRO A 66 4.73 -9.08 -19.60
C PRO A 66 5.18 -7.62 -19.83
N GLU A 67 5.71 -7.31 -21.01
CA GLU A 67 6.19 -6.00 -21.41
C GLU A 67 5.12 -5.09 -22.04
N THR A 68 3.99 -5.65 -22.46
CA THR A 68 2.86 -4.85 -22.97
C THR A 68 1.90 -4.52 -21.84
N PHE A 69 1.06 -3.52 -22.08
CA PHE A 69 0.06 -3.10 -21.12
C PHE A 69 -1.10 -2.40 -21.81
N TYR A 70 -2.29 -2.62 -21.26
CA TYR A 70 -3.44 -1.75 -21.44
C TYR A 70 -3.21 -0.46 -20.66
N TRP A 71 -3.56 0.68 -21.25
CA TRP A 71 -3.53 1.97 -20.57
C TRP A 71 -4.85 2.70 -20.75
N SER A 72 -5.49 3.03 -19.62
CA SER A 72 -6.88 3.50 -19.60
C SER A 72 -7.11 4.81 -20.33
N GLY A 73 -6.08 5.65 -20.49
CA GLY A 73 -6.22 6.99 -21.07
C GLY A 73 -7.02 7.96 -20.21
N CYS A 74 -7.45 7.54 -19.01
CA CYS A 74 -8.28 8.31 -18.10
C CYS A 74 -8.18 7.78 -16.66
N LYS A 75 -8.61 8.60 -15.69
CA LYS A 75 -8.79 8.16 -14.30
C LYS A 75 -10.06 7.31 -14.22
N LEU A 76 -9.97 6.16 -13.57
CA LEU A 76 -11.12 5.28 -13.36
C LEU A 76 -11.94 5.76 -12.17
N LYS A 77 -13.27 5.59 -12.26
CA LYS A 77 -14.20 5.92 -11.19
C LYS A 77 -14.42 4.72 -10.29
N GLN A 78 -14.80 4.98 -9.04
CA GLN A 78 -15.33 3.94 -8.17
C GLN A 78 -16.49 3.22 -8.88
N GLY A 79 -16.43 1.90 -8.90
CA GLY A 79 -17.40 1.03 -9.57
C GLY A 79 -17.07 0.72 -11.03
N ASP A 80 -16.08 1.36 -11.66
CA ASP A 80 -15.60 0.93 -12.97
C ASP A 80 -15.03 -0.49 -12.88
N THR A 81 -15.30 -1.30 -13.91
CA THR A 81 -14.89 -2.71 -13.94
C THR A 81 -14.20 -3.09 -15.23
N ILE A 82 -13.26 -4.03 -15.11
CA ILE A 82 -12.64 -4.74 -16.23
C ILE A 82 -12.97 -6.21 -16.04
N ASN A 83 -13.85 -6.73 -16.90
CA ASN A 83 -14.29 -8.12 -16.87
C ASN A 83 -13.30 -8.98 -17.63
N LEU A 84 -13.01 -10.15 -17.06
CA LEU A 84 -12.10 -11.16 -17.57
C LEU A 84 -12.89 -12.46 -17.65
N VAL A 85 -13.20 -12.88 -18.86
CA VAL A 85 -13.94 -14.13 -19.11
C VAL A 85 -13.00 -15.13 -19.74
N PHE A 86 -12.72 -16.19 -19.00
CA PHE A 86 -11.94 -17.33 -19.48
C PHE A 86 -12.88 -18.25 -20.26
N ASN A 87 -12.43 -18.79 -21.39
CA ASN A 87 -13.21 -19.73 -22.19
C ASN A 87 -13.52 -21.05 -21.45
N THR A 88 -12.78 -21.34 -20.39
CA THR A 88 -12.95 -22.48 -19.50
C THR A 88 -12.70 -22.06 -18.05
N PRO A 89 -13.32 -22.70 -17.05
CA PRO A 89 -13.02 -22.41 -15.65
C PRO A 89 -11.54 -22.58 -15.32
N LEU A 90 -11.01 -21.70 -14.47
CA LEU A 90 -9.62 -21.82 -14.01
C LEU A 90 -9.46 -23.07 -13.12
N PRO A 91 -8.44 -23.93 -13.33
CA PRO A 91 -8.25 -25.14 -12.52
C PRO A 91 -8.06 -24.84 -11.05
N LEU A 92 -8.38 -25.78 -10.18
CA LEU A 92 -8.18 -25.62 -8.74
C LEU A 92 -6.69 -25.49 -8.37
N GLY A 93 -6.36 -24.60 -7.43
CA GLY A 93 -5.04 -24.53 -6.79
C GLY A 93 -3.92 -23.92 -7.65
N LYS A 94 -4.21 -23.42 -8.85
CA LYS A 94 -3.28 -22.65 -9.68
C LYS A 94 -3.11 -21.25 -9.10
N THR A 95 -1.96 -20.65 -9.36
CA THR A 95 -1.70 -19.26 -8.98
C THR A 95 -2.13 -18.36 -10.12
N LEU A 96 -3.20 -17.61 -9.90
CA LEU A 96 -3.58 -16.47 -10.72
C LEU A 96 -2.77 -15.27 -10.25
N LYS A 97 -2.13 -14.55 -11.18
CA LYS A 97 -1.49 -13.25 -10.94
C LYS A 97 -1.99 -12.25 -11.96
N ILE A 98 -2.34 -11.06 -11.51
CA ILE A 98 -2.72 -9.91 -12.33
C ILE A 98 -1.76 -8.78 -11.98
N TYR A 99 -1.08 -8.24 -12.98
CA TYR A 99 -0.09 -7.18 -12.81
C TYR A 99 -0.66 -5.85 -13.30
N SER A 100 -0.46 -4.79 -12.52
CA SER A 100 -0.80 -3.42 -12.91
C SER A 100 0.42 -2.51 -12.86
N GLY A 101 0.26 -1.26 -13.31
CA GLY A 101 1.32 -0.27 -13.44
C GLY A 101 2.16 -0.44 -14.70
N LEU A 102 3.03 0.54 -14.97
CA LEU A 102 3.90 0.56 -16.16
C LEU A 102 5.11 -0.39 -16.04
N GLY A 103 5.38 -0.90 -14.84
CA GLY A 103 6.44 -1.86 -14.56
C GLY A 103 7.82 -1.25 -14.26
N LEU A 104 8.79 -2.12 -13.95
CA LEU A 104 10.07 -1.75 -13.34
C LEU A 104 11.04 -0.97 -14.23
N LYS A 105 10.81 -0.91 -15.55
CA LYS A 105 11.71 -0.23 -16.51
C LYS A 105 11.42 1.27 -16.59
N ASP A 106 10.19 1.70 -16.37
CA ASP A 106 9.73 3.05 -16.72
C ASP A 106 9.60 3.99 -15.52
N LYS A 107 10.37 3.74 -14.44
CA LYS A 107 10.34 4.51 -13.18
C LYS A 107 8.93 4.52 -12.59
N GLU A 108 8.55 3.46 -11.90
CA GLU A 108 7.21 3.27 -11.33
C GLU A 108 6.57 4.57 -10.82
N ASP A 109 5.66 5.11 -11.62
CA ASP A 109 4.82 6.25 -11.29
C ASP A 109 3.37 5.81 -11.38
N GLY A 110 2.65 5.97 -10.26
CA GLY A 110 1.21 6.20 -10.09
C GLY A 110 0.15 5.29 -10.73
N ASP A 111 0.39 4.74 -11.92
CA ASP A 111 -0.60 4.14 -12.81
C ASP A 111 -0.92 2.67 -12.49
N HIS A 112 -0.50 2.20 -11.33
CA HIS A 112 -0.91 0.89 -10.82
C HIS A 112 -2.28 0.97 -10.13
N LEU A 113 -2.96 -0.17 -10.04
CA LEU A 113 -4.18 -0.30 -9.26
C LEU A 113 -3.82 -0.32 -7.77
N GLN A 114 -4.20 0.75 -7.05
CA GLN A 114 -4.07 0.88 -5.60
C GLN A 114 -5.34 0.42 -4.88
N ASP A 115 -6.49 0.93 -5.34
CA ASP A 115 -7.79 0.73 -4.71
C ASP A 115 -8.71 -0.07 -5.65
N ALA A 116 -8.43 -1.36 -5.77
CA ALA A 116 -9.21 -2.28 -6.59
C ALA A 116 -9.27 -3.68 -6.00
N VAL A 117 -10.29 -4.43 -6.38
CA VAL A 117 -10.51 -5.80 -5.94
C VAL A 117 -10.82 -6.69 -7.14
N LEU A 118 -10.55 -7.98 -6.99
CA LEU A 118 -11.03 -9.00 -7.90
C LEU A 118 -12.30 -9.61 -7.32
N ASP A 119 -13.38 -9.52 -8.11
CA ASP A 119 -14.58 -10.31 -7.87
C ASP A 119 -14.57 -11.55 -8.77
N VAL A 120 -15.27 -12.59 -8.31
CA VAL A 120 -15.53 -13.83 -9.05
C VAL A 120 -17.02 -14.06 -9.21
N SER A 121 -17.40 -14.69 -10.32
CA SER A 121 -18.75 -15.17 -10.56
C SER A 121 -18.75 -16.64 -10.99
N GLU A 122 -19.57 -17.44 -10.31
CA GLU A 122 -19.75 -18.87 -10.56
C GLU A 122 -21.02 -19.17 -11.39
N ASP A 123 -21.85 -18.15 -11.64
CA ASP A 123 -23.13 -18.23 -12.33
C ASP A 123 -23.17 -17.41 -13.62
N GLN A 124 -22.02 -17.35 -14.31
CA GLN A 124 -21.83 -16.69 -15.62
C GLN A 124 -22.09 -15.17 -15.58
N GLY A 125 -21.67 -14.51 -14.50
CA GLY A 125 -21.71 -13.06 -14.35
C GLY A 125 -23.00 -12.52 -13.74
N LYS A 126 -23.92 -13.36 -13.25
CA LYS A 126 -25.18 -12.91 -12.64
C LYS A 126 -24.97 -12.40 -11.21
N THR A 127 -24.16 -13.10 -10.42
CA THR A 127 -23.76 -12.71 -9.07
C THR A 127 -22.24 -12.63 -8.97
N TRP A 128 -21.77 -11.72 -8.12
CA TRP A 128 -20.35 -11.40 -7.97
C TRP A 128 -19.98 -11.38 -6.50
N ARG A 129 -18.88 -12.04 -6.16
CA ARG A 129 -18.30 -12.05 -4.82
C ARG A 129 -16.88 -11.57 -4.86
N GLU A 130 -16.54 -10.62 -4.00
CA GLU A 130 -15.15 -10.17 -3.81
C GLU A 130 -14.29 -11.30 -3.24
N ILE A 131 -13.11 -11.52 -3.82
CA ILE A 131 -12.20 -12.60 -3.39
C ILE A 131 -10.81 -12.12 -2.98
N LYS A 132 -10.34 -10.98 -3.49
CA LYS A 132 -8.99 -10.47 -3.17
C LYS A 132 -8.86 -9.00 -3.53
N ALA A 133 -8.18 -8.21 -2.69
CA ALA A 133 -7.77 -6.85 -3.02
C ALA A 133 -6.42 -6.84 -3.77
N PHE A 134 -6.23 -5.82 -4.62
CA PHE A 134 -4.90 -5.50 -5.15
C PHE A 134 -4.03 -4.96 -4.03
N HIS A 135 -2.76 -5.38 -4.06
CA HIS A 135 -1.72 -4.88 -3.17
C HIS A 135 -0.42 -4.71 -3.93
N ALA A 136 0.31 -3.62 -3.67
CA ALA A 136 1.58 -3.34 -4.33
C ALA A 136 1.49 -3.44 -5.87
N GLY A 137 0.37 -2.97 -6.44
CA GLY A 137 0.12 -2.95 -7.89
C GLY A 137 -0.08 -4.34 -8.50
N LYS A 138 -0.32 -5.36 -7.68
CA LYS A 138 -0.50 -6.74 -8.11
C LYS A 138 -1.64 -7.39 -7.36
N LEU A 139 -2.21 -8.42 -7.95
CA LEU A 139 -3.12 -9.31 -7.27
C LEU A 139 -2.70 -10.73 -7.54
N GLU A 140 -2.62 -11.55 -6.51
CA GLU A 140 -2.41 -12.99 -6.68
C GLU A 140 -3.16 -13.82 -5.65
N LEU A 141 -3.61 -15.00 -6.09
CA LEU A 141 -4.36 -15.94 -5.27
C LEU A 141 -4.27 -17.36 -5.85
N LYS A 142 -4.68 -18.32 -5.02
CA LYS A 142 -4.93 -19.70 -5.45
C LYS A 142 -6.35 -19.83 -5.99
N THR A 143 -6.49 -20.25 -7.23
CA THR A 143 -7.76 -20.41 -7.93
C THR A 143 -8.62 -21.51 -7.30
N HIS A 144 -9.94 -21.38 -7.43
CA HIS A 144 -10.92 -22.23 -6.75
C HIS A 144 -11.59 -23.29 -7.63
N GLY A 145 -11.22 -23.43 -8.91
CA GLY A 145 -11.67 -24.53 -9.78
C GLY A 145 -13.03 -24.35 -10.47
N SER A 146 -13.92 -23.51 -9.94
CA SER A 146 -15.33 -23.42 -10.36
C SER A 146 -15.65 -22.25 -11.28
N ALA A 147 -14.79 -21.23 -11.36
CA ALA A 147 -15.13 -19.95 -11.97
C ALA A 147 -14.32 -19.64 -13.23
N ALA A 148 -15.05 -19.19 -14.26
CA ALA A 148 -14.51 -18.66 -15.51
C ALA A 148 -14.69 -17.14 -15.64
N HIS A 149 -15.50 -16.51 -14.78
CA HIS A 149 -15.81 -15.09 -14.83
C HIS A 149 -15.17 -14.38 -13.64
N TYR A 150 -14.29 -13.44 -13.95
CA TYR A 150 -13.65 -12.57 -12.99
C TYR A 150 -13.85 -11.12 -13.42
N ARG A 151 -13.81 -10.19 -12.47
CA ARG A 151 -13.73 -8.77 -12.81
C ARG A 151 -12.87 -8.03 -11.81
N ILE A 152 -12.03 -7.16 -12.33
CA ILE A 152 -11.34 -6.15 -11.54
C ILE A 152 -12.34 -5.02 -11.33
N ARG A 153 -12.63 -4.66 -10.09
CA ARG A 153 -13.53 -3.58 -9.71
C ARG A 153 -12.77 -2.52 -8.95
N VAL A 154 -12.83 -1.28 -9.43
CA VAL A 154 -12.23 -0.12 -8.77
C VAL A 154 -13.07 0.25 -7.55
N THR A 155 -12.47 0.28 -6.36
CA THR A 155 -13.18 0.55 -5.10
C THR A 155 -13.13 2.02 -4.69
N LYS A 156 -12.19 2.80 -5.24
CA LYS A 156 -12.07 4.25 -5.05
C LYS A 156 -11.62 4.93 -6.35
N HIS A 157 -12.03 6.18 -6.55
CA HIS A 157 -11.57 6.97 -7.69
C HIS A 157 -10.03 6.99 -7.79
N THR A 158 -9.50 6.65 -8.96
CA THR A 158 -8.04 6.66 -9.14
C THR A 158 -7.53 8.09 -9.28
N THR A 159 -6.35 8.36 -8.71
CA THR A 159 -5.70 9.67 -8.82
C THR A 159 -4.91 9.80 -10.11
N HIS A 160 -4.46 8.67 -10.66
CA HIS A 160 -3.71 8.53 -11.91
C HIS A 160 -4.50 7.74 -12.96
N TRP A 161 -3.94 7.62 -14.16
CA TRP A 161 -4.44 6.66 -15.14
C TRP A 161 -4.14 5.24 -14.65
N VAL A 162 -4.65 4.23 -15.34
CA VAL A 162 -4.47 2.85 -14.92
C VAL A 162 -3.83 2.07 -16.06
N ALA A 163 -2.72 1.44 -15.74
CA ALA A 163 -2.06 0.46 -16.57
C ALA A 163 -2.33 -0.95 -16.02
N ILE A 164 -2.75 -1.86 -16.88
CA ILE A 164 -2.83 -3.29 -16.56
C ILE A 164 -1.98 -4.03 -17.56
N ARG A 165 -1.06 -4.83 -17.03
CA ARG A 165 -0.12 -5.63 -17.80
C ARG A 165 -0.72 -7.01 -18.02
N HIS A 166 0.11 -8.02 -17.89
CA HIS A 166 -0.23 -9.40 -18.11
C HIS A 166 -1.08 -10.03 -16.99
N ILE A 167 -1.86 -11.05 -17.35
CA ILE A 167 -2.50 -12.00 -16.46
C ILE A 167 -1.84 -13.36 -16.64
N SER A 168 -1.32 -13.95 -15.56
CA SER A 168 -0.74 -15.29 -15.60
C SER A 168 -1.53 -16.25 -14.73
N VAL A 169 -1.75 -17.47 -15.22
CA VAL A 169 -2.20 -18.60 -14.40
C VAL A 169 -1.11 -19.66 -14.47
N SER A 170 -0.58 -20.12 -13.33
CA SER A 170 0.59 -21.02 -13.30
C SER A 170 0.65 -21.86 -12.02
N ASN A 171 1.70 -22.67 -11.86
CA ASN A 171 2.01 -23.35 -10.60
C ASN A 171 2.95 -22.54 -9.68
N SER A 172 3.38 -21.35 -10.10
CA SER A 172 4.34 -20.53 -9.35
C SER A 172 3.86 -20.21 -7.95
N PRO A 173 4.74 -20.07 -6.95
CA PRO A 173 4.34 -19.68 -5.61
C PRO A 173 3.77 -18.25 -5.60
N LEU A 174 3.00 -17.98 -4.55
CA LEU A 174 2.65 -16.61 -4.17
C LEU A 174 3.93 -15.89 -3.71
N THR A 175 4.07 -14.64 -4.13
CA THR A 175 5.18 -13.72 -3.81
C THR A 175 4.70 -12.49 -3.05
N GLN A 176 3.38 -12.29 -2.89
CA GLN A 176 2.80 -11.29 -2.01
C GLN A 176 2.86 -11.75 -0.56
N HIS A 177 3.27 -10.85 0.31
CA HIS A 177 3.34 -11.09 1.74
C HIS A 177 2.68 -9.94 2.49
N THR A 178 1.70 -10.29 3.33
CA THR A 178 1.06 -9.37 4.27
C THR A 178 1.49 -9.73 5.68
N ILE A 179 1.91 -8.73 6.45
CA ILE A 179 2.14 -8.87 7.89
C ILE A 179 1.08 -8.03 8.61
N SER A 180 0.31 -8.69 9.48
CA SER A 180 -0.69 -8.03 10.33
C SER A 180 -0.17 -7.93 11.75
N GLY A 181 -0.49 -6.81 12.40
CA GLY A 181 -0.15 -6.55 13.79
C GLY A 181 -1.25 -5.75 14.47
N THR A 182 -1.02 -5.42 15.73
CA THR A 182 -1.91 -4.55 16.49
C THR A 182 -1.07 -3.59 17.31
N THR A 183 -1.48 -2.33 17.34
CA THR A 183 -0.91 -1.31 18.20
C THR A 183 -1.94 -0.79 19.19
N SER A 184 -1.50 -0.03 20.19
CA SER A 184 -2.40 0.63 21.15
C SER A 184 -2.40 2.14 20.90
N PHE A 185 -3.57 2.69 20.63
CA PHE A 185 -3.76 4.12 20.44
C PHE A 185 -4.96 4.60 21.25
N ARG A 186 -4.73 5.54 22.17
CA ARG A 186 -5.75 6.10 23.06
C ARG A 186 -6.57 5.03 23.82
N GLY A 187 -5.88 3.99 24.29
CA GLY A 187 -6.49 2.87 25.03
C GLY A 187 -7.25 1.86 24.17
N LYS A 188 -7.28 2.03 22.85
CA LYS A 188 -7.90 1.09 21.91
C LYS A 188 -6.84 0.29 21.16
N LYS A 189 -7.14 -0.98 20.89
CA LYS A 189 -6.36 -1.81 19.96
C LYS A 189 -6.68 -1.38 18.54
N VAL A 190 -5.66 -1.04 17.76
CA VAL A 190 -5.76 -0.67 16.35
C VAL A 190 -5.07 -1.75 15.53
N PRO A 191 -5.81 -2.51 14.68
CA PRO A 191 -5.20 -3.46 13.76
C PRO A 191 -4.47 -2.69 12.66
N LEU A 192 -3.28 -3.15 12.31
CA LEU A 192 -2.46 -2.55 11.26
C LEU A 192 -1.97 -3.66 10.32
N THR A 193 -1.89 -3.38 9.02
CA THR A 193 -1.37 -4.31 8.02
C THR A 193 -0.38 -3.63 7.09
N ILE A 194 0.65 -4.37 6.71
CA ILE A 194 1.64 -3.95 5.72
C ILE A 194 1.80 -5.06 4.69
N THR A 195 1.70 -4.73 3.41
CA THR A 195 1.79 -5.71 2.31
C THR A 195 2.89 -5.31 1.33
N THR A 196 3.61 -6.31 0.80
CA THR A 196 4.56 -6.13 -0.30
C THR A 196 4.53 -7.34 -1.24
N ASP A 197 5.21 -7.24 -2.37
CA ASP A 197 5.49 -8.35 -3.28
C ASP A 197 7.01 -8.53 -3.44
N PHE A 198 7.49 -9.76 -3.26
CA PHE A 198 8.92 -10.09 -3.35
C PHE A 198 9.33 -10.68 -4.69
N GLU A 199 8.51 -10.61 -5.75
CA GLU A 199 8.90 -11.13 -7.06
C GLU A 199 10.16 -10.39 -7.56
N GLY A 200 11.31 -11.08 -7.56
CA GLY A 200 12.61 -10.50 -7.89
C GLY A 200 13.32 -9.76 -6.73
N PHE A 201 12.80 -9.86 -5.51
CA PHE A 201 13.30 -9.17 -4.31
C PHE A 201 13.29 -10.04 -3.04
N ASP A 202 13.37 -11.37 -3.18
CA ASP A 202 13.33 -12.32 -2.05
C ASP A 202 14.36 -12.02 -0.94
N ASP A 203 15.52 -11.45 -1.30
CA ASP A 203 16.58 -11.06 -0.37
C ASP A 203 16.18 -9.93 0.59
N LEU A 204 15.12 -9.18 0.27
CA LEU A 204 14.64 -8.05 1.09
C LEU A 204 13.60 -8.46 2.15
N LYS A 205 13.22 -9.74 2.23
CA LYS A 205 12.30 -10.26 3.26
C LYS A 205 12.67 -9.84 4.70
N PRO A 206 13.94 -9.93 5.15
CA PRO A 206 14.30 -9.48 6.49
C PRO A 206 14.08 -7.98 6.71
N ARG A 207 14.34 -7.15 5.69
CA ARG A 207 14.13 -5.69 5.77
C ARG A 207 12.66 -5.34 5.85
N PHE A 208 11.80 -6.05 5.13
CA PHE A 208 10.37 -5.86 5.23
C PHE A 208 9.82 -6.27 6.60
N GLN A 209 10.35 -7.34 7.22
CA GLN A 209 9.98 -7.73 8.59
C GLN A 209 10.37 -6.64 9.61
N GLU A 210 11.54 -6.02 9.45
CA GLU A 210 11.96 -4.87 10.26
C GLU A 210 10.99 -3.69 10.07
N MET A 211 10.61 -3.37 8.83
CA MET A 211 9.62 -2.32 8.54
C MET A 211 8.26 -2.60 9.16
N ALA A 212 7.77 -3.84 9.11
CA ALA A 212 6.49 -4.22 9.71
C ALA A 212 6.50 -4.03 11.23
N LYS A 213 7.56 -4.49 11.91
CA LYS A 213 7.74 -4.27 13.35
C LYS A 213 7.77 -2.78 13.67
N LEU A 214 8.51 -2.02 12.88
CA LEU A 214 8.65 -0.58 13.03
C LEU A 214 7.30 0.13 12.87
N TYR A 215 6.52 -0.24 11.86
CA TYR A 215 5.18 0.30 11.60
C TYR A 215 4.29 0.20 12.85
N PHE A 216 4.19 -1.00 13.43
CA PHE A 216 3.33 -1.23 14.61
C PHE A 216 3.81 -0.48 15.85
N GLU A 217 5.12 -0.28 16.00
CA GLU A 217 5.71 0.45 17.13
C GLU A 217 5.49 1.96 17.02
N VAL A 218 5.72 2.54 15.84
CA VAL A 218 5.85 4.00 15.69
C VAL A 218 4.58 4.69 15.26
N TRP A 219 3.66 3.98 14.59
CA TRP A 219 2.38 4.55 14.13
C TRP A 219 1.63 5.36 15.20
N PRO A 220 1.38 4.86 16.44
CA PRO A 220 0.63 5.64 17.43
C PRO A 220 1.36 6.91 17.89
N LYS A 221 2.70 6.91 17.85
CA LYS A 221 3.53 8.07 18.18
C LYS A 221 3.46 9.11 17.07
N LEU A 222 3.62 8.70 15.81
CA LEU A 222 3.55 9.59 14.65
C LEU A 222 2.17 10.27 14.54
N VAL A 223 1.08 9.50 14.69
CA VAL A 223 -0.28 10.05 14.70
C VAL A 223 -0.44 11.09 15.81
N THR A 224 0.09 10.82 17.01
CA THR A 224 0.08 11.77 18.13
C THR A 224 0.89 13.04 17.82
N TRP A 225 2.12 12.90 17.34
CA TRP A 225 3.01 14.04 17.08
C TRP A 225 2.57 14.91 15.91
N LEU A 226 1.96 14.32 14.88
CA LEU A 226 1.32 15.04 13.78
C LEU A 226 -0.09 15.50 14.14
N GLY A 227 -0.65 15.04 15.25
CA GLY A 227 -1.95 15.46 15.74
C GLY A 227 -3.12 15.14 14.81
N VAL A 228 -2.98 14.21 13.86
CA VAL A 228 -4.01 13.82 12.85
C VAL A 228 -5.01 12.79 13.42
N PRO A 229 -6.19 12.57 12.80
CA PRO A 229 -7.21 11.69 13.37
C PRO A 229 -6.83 10.24 13.06
N GLY A 230 -6.28 9.54 14.06
CA GLY A 230 -5.78 8.18 13.89
C GLY A 230 -6.79 7.19 13.29
N ASP A 231 -8.08 7.38 13.50
CA ASP A 231 -9.13 6.50 12.94
C ASP A 231 -9.44 6.77 11.46
N GLU A 232 -8.95 7.88 10.89
CA GLU A 232 -9.19 8.28 9.48
C GLU A 232 -7.93 8.14 8.60
N VAL A 233 -6.75 7.90 9.19
CA VAL A 233 -5.52 7.66 8.43
C VAL A 233 -5.39 6.17 8.06
N PRO A 234 -4.67 5.82 6.98
CA PRO A 234 -4.52 4.42 6.57
C PRO A 234 -3.94 3.50 7.66
N HIS A 235 -4.58 2.35 7.85
CA HIS A 235 -4.15 1.26 8.75
C HIS A 235 -3.59 0.06 7.99
N ASP A 236 -3.92 -0.02 6.71
CA ASP A 236 -3.35 -0.90 5.70
C ASP A 236 -2.44 -0.07 4.81
N ILE A 237 -1.20 -0.53 4.63
CA ILE A 237 -0.24 0.13 3.74
C ILE A 237 0.42 -0.86 2.78
N ASP A 238 0.72 -0.38 1.58
CA ASP A 238 1.43 -1.14 0.56
C ASP A 238 2.85 -0.62 0.35
N VAL A 239 3.81 -1.54 0.31
CA VAL A 239 5.22 -1.26 0.00
C VAL A 239 5.56 -1.83 -1.37
N PHE A 240 5.84 -0.94 -2.32
CA PHE A 240 6.35 -1.27 -3.65
C PHE A 240 7.87 -1.35 -3.60
N LEU A 241 8.44 -2.48 -4.02
CA LEU A 241 9.87 -2.65 -4.15
C LEU A 241 10.27 -2.49 -5.61
N VAL A 242 11.15 -1.52 -5.87
CA VAL A 242 11.66 -1.24 -7.22
C VAL A 242 13.15 -1.40 -7.28
N LYS A 243 13.69 -1.73 -8.45
CA LYS A 243 15.14 -1.93 -8.62
C LYS A 243 15.94 -0.69 -8.21
N THR A 244 15.50 0.48 -8.65
CA THR A 244 16.16 1.76 -8.37
C THR A 244 15.18 2.92 -8.45
N LEU A 245 15.50 3.99 -7.74
CA LEU A 245 14.91 5.32 -7.85
C LEU A 245 16.05 6.35 -7.83
N SER A 246 15.76 7.60 -8.20
CA SER A 246 16.70 8.71 -8.03
C SER A 246 16.81 9.19 -6.57
N HIS A 247 15.89 8.76 -5.71
CA HIS A 247 15.83 9.03 -4.27
C HIS A 247 15.58 7.71 -3.50
N PRO A 248 15.73 7.65 -2.17
CA PRO A 248 15.57 6.40 -1.41
C PRO A 248 14.18 5.77 -1.52
N ALA A 249 13.14 6.60 -1.40
CA ALA A 249 11.74 6.22 -1.43
C ALA A 249 10.85 7.42 -1.75
N HIS A 250 9.55 7.18 -1.91
CA HIS A 250 8.50 8.19 -1.89
C HIS A 250 7.18 7.55 -1.43
N ALA A 251 6.26 8.34 -0.89
CA ALA A 251 4.94 7.86 -0.46
C ALA A 251 3.80 8.77 -0.90
N ALA A 252 2.64 8.14 -1.11
CA ALA A 252 1.38 8.82 -1.41
C ALA A 252 0.21 7.91 -1.03
N ASN A 253 -0.91 8.49 -0.60
CA ASN A 253 -2.10 7.75 -0.14
C ASN A 253 -1.73 6.75 0.97
N HIS A 254 -1.96 5.45 0.74
CA HIS A 254 -1.57 4.34 1.62
C HIS A 254 -0.34 3.57 1.11
N THR A 255 0.30 4.07 0.05
CA THR A 255 1.40 3.39 -0.65
C THR A 255 2.73 4.08 -0.40
N MET A 256 3.80 3.29 -0.35
CA MET A 256 5.17 3.78 -0.44
C MET A 256 5.99 2.94 -1.41
N THR A 257 6.84 3.58 -2.20
CA THR A 257 7.74 2.94 -3.15
C THR A 257 9.17 3.10 -2.68
N ILE A 258 9.88 1.99 -2.50
CA ILE A 258 11.23 1.97 -1.94
C ILE A 258 12.22 1.36 -2.93
N SER A 259 13.37 2.02 -3.07
CA SER A 259 14.49 1.54 -3.88
C SER A 259 15.18 0.34 -3.22
N ALA A 260 15.10 -0.84 -3.85
CA ALA A 260 15.84 -2.03 -3.47
C ALA A 260 17.36 -1.78 -3.44
N LYS A 261 17.88 -1.00 -4.42
CA LYS A 261 19.28 -0.57 -4.41
C LYS A 261 19.63 0.20 -3.13
N HIS A 262 18.76 1.10 -2.67
CA HIS A 262 18.99 1.86 -1.43
C HIS A 262 18.99 0.92 -0.23
N LEU A 263 17.99 0.05 -0.10
CA LEU A 263 17.89 -0.90 1.01
C LEU A 263 19.12 -1.81 1.12
N ARG A 264 19.67 -2.24 -0.01
CA ARG A 264 20.88 -3.07 -0.06
C ARG A 264 22.15 -2.29 0.31
N SER A 265 22.26 -1.04 -0.14
CA SER A 265 23.50 -0.24 0.04
C SER A 265 23.54 0.54 1.35
N HIS A 266 22.39 0.85 1.96
CA HIS A 266 22.29 1.67 3.16
C HIS A 266 21.39 1.00 4.23
N PRO A 267 21.72 -0.22 4.70
CA PRO A 267 20.86 -0.98 5.61
C PRO A 267 20.61 -0.27 6.96
N LYS A 268 21.52 0.64 7.37
CA LYS A 268 21.37 1.44 8.59
C LYS A 268 20.39 2.62 8.44
N ASP A 269 19.94 2.91 7.22
CA ASP A 269 19.04 4.03 6.91
C ASP A 269 17.60 3.57 6.64
N THR A 270 17.36 2.27 6.49
CA THR A 270 16.04 1.67 6.23
C THR A 270 14.97 2.13 7.21
N GLU A 271 15.24 2.10 8.51
CA GLU A 271 14.29 2.57 9.54
C GLU A 271 13.90 4.03 9.33
N GLY A 272 14.87 4.88 9.03
CA GLY A 272 14.65 6.31 8.92
C GLY A 272 13.93 6.71 7.65
N VAL A 273 14.26 6.08 6.52
CA VAL A 273 13.51 6.23 5.26
C VAL A 273 12.06 5.79 5.48
N PHE A 274 11.85 4.62 6.08
CA PHE A 274 10.51 4.12 6.36
C PHE A 274 9.69 5.06 7.24
N VAL A 275 10.26 5.60 8.33
CA VAL A 275 9.55 6.54 9.22
C VAL A 275 9.20 7.85 8.51
N HIS A 276 10.10 8.35 7.65
CA HIS A 276 9.83 9.55 6.85
C HIS A 276 8.66 9.32 5.88
N GLU A 277 8.69 8.25 5.10
CA GLU A 277 7.60 7.91 4.18
C GLU A 277 6.28 7.60 4.90
N LEU A 278 6.35 6.91 6.03
CA LEU A 278 5.18 6.65 6.88
C LEU A 278 4.56 7.96 7.41
N ALA A 279 5.37 8.98 7.67
CA ALA A 279 4.86 10.29 8.05
C ALA A 279 3.97 10.87 6.93
N HIS A 280 4.38 10.76 5.66
CA HIS A 280 3.56 11.21 4.53
C HIS A 280 2.25 10.42 4.39
N ILE A 281 2.27 9.11 4.64
CA ILE A 281 1.04 8.30 4.69
C ILE A 281 0.13 8.78 5.84
N ILE A 282 0.68 9.11 7.00
CA ILE A 282 -0.13 9.58 8.14
C ILE A 282 -0.64 11.02 7.94
N GLN A 283 0.12 11.87 7.25
CA GLN A 283 -0.24 13.26 7.03
C GLN A 283 -1.58 13.41 6.30
N GLN A 284 -1.86 12.59 5.27
CA GLN A 284 -3.09 12.66 4.46
C GLN A 284 -3.51 14.09 4.08
N TYR A 285 -2.53 14.97 3.84
CA TYR A 285 -2.82 16.37 3.55
C TYR A 285 -3.50 16.50 2.18
N PRO A 286 -4.54 17.34 2.04
CA PRO A 286 -5.26 17.49 0.78
C PRO A 286 -4.41 18.13 -0.31
N LYS A 287 -3.37 18.88 0.09
CA LYS A 287 -2.40 19.52 -0.79
C LYS A 287 -1.02 19.40 -0.17
N TYR A 288 0.00 19.36 -1.01
CA TYR A 288 1.40 19.38 -0.60
C TYR A 288 1.86 20.82 -0.27
N GLU A 289 1.09 21.53 0.57
CA GLU A 289 1.36 22.93 0.93
C GLU A 289 1.04 23.23 2.40
N PRO A 290 1.87 24.01 3.11
CA PRO A 290 3.16 24.53 2.66
C PRO A 290 4.23 23.42 2.64
N SER A 291 4.85 23.21 1.49
CA SER A 291 5.77 22.07 1.25
C SER A 291 6.95 21.98 2.22
N TRP A 292 7.43 23.10 2.78
CA TRP A 292 8.47 23.09 3.82
C TRP A 292 8.01 22.41 5.12
N PHE A 293 6.72 22.55 5.47
CA PHE A 293 6.15 21.93 6.65
C PHE A 293 5.85 20.45 6.38
N VAL A 294 5.39 20.11 5.18
CA VAL A 294 5.13 18.71 4.79
C VAL A 294 6.39 17.87 4.95
N GLU A 295 7.50 18.30 4.34
CA GLU A 295 8.79 17.62 4.46
C GLU A 295 9.43 17.79 5.85
N GLY A 296 9.34 18.99 6.42
CA GLY A 296 9.91 19.29 7.72
C GLY A 296 9.27 18.48 8.85
N SER A 297 7.95 18.26 8.78
CA SER A 297 7.23 17.48 9.79
C SER A 297 7.51 15.98 9.67
N ALA A 298 7.79 15.47 8.46
CA ALA A 298 8.24 14.09 8.25
C ALA A 298 9.62 13.83 8.89
N ASP A 299 10.59 14.74 8.68
CA ASP A 299 11.89 14.64 9.35
C ASP A 299 11.84 14.95 10.85
N TYR A 300 10.89 15.80 11.29
CA TYR A 300 10.65 16.06 12.70
C TYR A 300 10.20 14.79 13.44
N VAL A 301 9.24 14.02 12.92
CA VAL A 301 8.81 12.78 13.59
C VAL A 301 9.89 11.70 13.51
N ARG A 302 10.64 11.63 12.41
CA ARG A 302 11.82 10.76 12.27
C ARG A 302 12.85 11.05 13.36
N TYR A 303 13.16 12.33 13.59
CA TYR A 303 14.09 12.73 14.64
C TYR A 303 13.54 12.46 16.05
N ARG A 304 12.26 12.72 16.30
CA ARG A 304 11.65 12.46 17.61
C ARG A 304 11.66 10.98 17.99
N GLN A 305 11.44 10.09 17.03
CA GLN A 305 11.52 8.65 17.27
C GLN A 305 12.98 8.19 17.43
N TYR A 306 13.90 8.76 16.66
CA TYR A 306 15.27 8.25 16.55
C TYR A 306 16.34 9.35 16.66
N PRO A 307 16.42 10.08 17.78
CA PRO A 307 17.35 11.19 17.94
C PRO A 307 18.81 10.74 17.97
N ASP A 308 19.07 9.46 18.24
CA ASP A 308 20.41 8.90 18.42
C ASP A 308 20.92 8.06 17.25
N ARG A 309 20.11 7.85 16.21
CA ARG A 309 20.50 7.04 15.05
C ARG A 309 21.53 7.76 14.18
N HIS A 310 22.21 7.00 13.32
CA HIS A 310 23.27 7.49 12.45
C HIS A 310 22.82 8.70 11.62
N TRP A 311 21.65 8.62 10.99
CA TRP A 311 21.06 9.74 10.24
C TRP A 311 20.94 11.01 11.10
N ALA A 312 20.37 10.94 12.31
CA ALA A 312 20.18 12.11 13.17
C ALA A 312 21.53 12.72 13.60
N ASN A 313 22.53 11.88 13.90
CA ASN A 313 23.90 12.33 14.18
C ASN A 313 24.54 13.04 12.99
N THR A 314 24.37 12.51 11.78
CA THR A 314 24.88 13.12 10.55
C THR A 314 24.16 14.44 10.26
N GLN A 315 22.84 14.45 10.31
CA GLN A 315 22.03 15.63 9.99
C GLN A 315 22.28 16.79 10.96
N ARG A 316 22.48 16.54 12.26
CA ARG A 316 22.86 17.59 13.22
C ARG A 316 24.12 18.37 12.80
N LYS A 317 25.06 17.75 12.07
CA LYS A 317 26.27 18.41 11.56
C LYS A 317 26.00 19.30 10.34
N HIS A 318 24.93 19.04 9.60
CA HIS A 318 24.56 19.72 8.35
C HIS A 318 23.41 20.72 8.51
N MET A 319 23.02 21.02 9.76
CA MET A 319 21.93 21.94 10.05
C MET A 319 22.27 23.38 9.69
N ASN A 320 21.34 24.08 9.04
CA ASN A 320 21.48 25.48 8.67
C ASN A 320 20.28 26.32 9.18
N ASN A 321 20.50 27.11 10.25
CA ASN A 321 19.47 27.97 10.82
C ASN A 321 18.96 29.05 9.85
N ASP A 322 19.72 29.41 8.81
CA ASP A 322 19.32 30.41 7.81
C ASP A 322 18.22 29.90 6.86
N LYS A 323 17.92 28.60 6.90
CA LYS A 323 16.96 27.93 6.01
C LYS A 323 15.78 27.27 6.77
N PRO A 324 15.01 28.00 7.60
CA PRO A 324 13.86 27.42 8.33
C PRO A 324 12.77 26.83 7.43
N PHE A 325 12.68 27.32 6.19
CA PHE A 325 11.76 26.81 5.16
C PHE A 325 12.47 25.97 4.10
N GLY A 326 13.67 25.45 4.42
CA GLY A 326 14.51 24.70 3.48
C GLY A 326 14.15 23.23 3.29
N HIS A 327 12.93 22.83 3.68
CA HIS A 327 12.42 21.45 3.69
C HIS A 327 13.25 20.52 4.60
N TYR A 328 12.79 19.26 4.70
CA TYR A 328 13.48 18.16 5.38
C TYR A 328 14.05 18.58 6.74
N TRP A 329 15.28 18.16 7.02
CA TRP A 329 15.99 18.40 8.26
C TRP A 329 16.08 19.88 8.68
N ASN A 330 16.28 20.82 7.75
CA ASN A 330 16.38 22.24 8.11
C ASN A 330 15.05 22.79 8.63
N SER A 331 13.94 22.39 7.99
CA SER A 331 12.60 22.72 8.46
C SER A 331 12.24 21.96 9.73
N ALA A 332 12.63 20.69 9.86
CA ALA A 332 12.45 19.92 11.10
C ALA A 332 13.11 20.60 12.31
N CYS A 333 14.31 21.16 12.14
CA CYS A 333 15.00 21.89 13.21
C CYS A 333 14.27 23.19 13.62
N PHE A 334 13.65 23.89 12.67
CA PHE A 334 12.81 25.04 12.97
C PHE A 334 11.55 24.62 13.74
N LEU A 335 10.92 23.50 13.36
CA LEU A 335 9.79 22.92 14.09
C LEU A 335 10.16 22.52 15.52
N LEU A 336 11.29 21.83 15.70
CA LEU A 336 11.83 21.45 17.02
C LEU A 336 12.09 22.68 17.89
N TRP A 337 12.75 23.70 17.34
CA TRP A 337 13.00 24.96 18.05
C TRP A 337 11.71 25.64 18.51
N MET A 338 10.67 25.65 17.67
CA MET A 338 9.39 26.25 18.04
C MET A 338 8.77 25.54 19.24
N GLU A 339 8.69 24.21 19.22
CA GLU A 339 8.13 23.47 20.36
C GLU A 339 8.99 23.60 21.61
N ASP A 340 10.32 23.61 21.48
CA ASP A 340 11.23 23.82 22.60
C ASP A 340 11.13 25.21 23.21
N ARG A 341 10.95 26.25 22.38
CA ARG A 341 10.83 27.64 22.84
C ARG A 341 9.50 27.92 23.51
N PHE A 342 8.40 27.46 22.91
CA PHE A 342 7.06 27.82 23.35
C PHE A 342 6.39 26.77 24.25
N LYS A 343 6.98 25.56 24.35
CA LYS A 343 6.46 24.44 25.17
C LYS A 343 4.99 24.11 24.85
N LYS A 344 4.66 24.13 23.57
CA LYS A 344 3.31 23.87 23.01
C LYS A 344 3.41 22.86 21.88
N PRO A 345 2.35 22.06 21.62
CA PRO A 345 2.31 21.10 20.52
C PRO A 345 2.01 21.85 19.20
N ILE A 346 2.94 22.69 18.76
CA ILE A 346 2.78 23.55 17.58
C ILE A 346 2.70 22.70 16.32
N VAL A 347 3.56 21.68 16.19
CA VAL A 347 3.59 20.82 14.99
C VAL A 347 2.28 20.08 14.84
N ALA A 348 1.79 19.46 15.92
CA ALA A 348 0.52 18.74 15.91
C ALA A 348 -0.67 19.64 15.52
N GLN A 349 -0.71 20.88 16.03
CA GLN A 349 -1.80 21.82 15.72
C GLN A 349 -1.75 22.34 14.29
N VAL A 350 -0.56 22.65 13.77
CA VAL A 350 -0.38 23.08 12.38
C VAL A 350 -0.69 21.94 11.42
N SER A 351 -0.14 20.75 11.66
CA SER A 351 -0.42 19.55 10.89
C SER A 351 -1.92 19.24 10.84
N ARG A 352 -2.62 19.30 11.97
CA ARG A 352 -4.08 19.15 12.02
C ARG A 352 -4.81 20.19 11.17
N ALA A 353 -4.37 21.45 11.17
CA ALA A 353 -4.98 22.50 10.36
C ALA A 353 -4.78 22.24 8.86
N ILE A 354 -3.61 21.74 8.45
CA ILE A 354 -3.32 21.35 7.07
C ILE A 354 -4.20 20.15 6.66
N TYR A 355 -4.25 19.10 7.48
CA TYR A 355 -5.14 17.93 7.28
C TYR A 355 -6.59 18.37 7.04
N ASN A 356 -7.10 19.29 7.86
CA ASN A 356 -8.47 19.79 7.76
C ASN A 356 -8.70 20.77 6.58
N GLY A 357 -7.68 21.10 5.79
CA GLY A 357 -7.76 22.10 4.72
C GLY A 357 -8.00 23.54 5.22
N LYS A 358 -7.64 23.84 6.47
CA LYS A 358 -7.87 25.12 7.17
C LYS A 358 -6.58 25.85 7.52
N TYR A 359 -5.45 25.43 6.95
CA TYR A 359 -4.16 26.05 7.24
C TYR A 359 -4.08 27.49 6.74
N ASP A 360 -3.52 28.36 7.59
CA ASP A 360 -3.19 29.75 7.30
C ASP A 360 -2.00 30.15 8.19
N ASP A 361 -1.05 30.92 7.66
CA ASP A 361 0.15 31.34 8.39
C ASP A 361 -0.15 32.11 9.70
N ARG A 362 -1.34 32.75 9.82
CA ARG A 362 -1.80 33.40 11.05
C ARG A 362 -1.93 32.42 12.23
N LEU A 363 -2.08 31.12 11.96
CA LEU A 363 -2.09 30.09 12.99
C LEU A 363 -0.82 30.13 13.85
N PHE A 364 0.35 30.39 13.26
CA PHE A 364 1.59 30.53 14.04
C PHE A 364 1.50 31.68 15.06
N HIS A 365 0.91 32.81 14.70
CA HIS A 365 0.68 33.91 15.63
C HIS A 365 -0.30 33.52 16.74
N GLN A 366 -1.39 32.82 16.41
CA GLN A 366 -2.36 32.35 17.41
C GLN A 366 -1.71 31.39 18.43
N LEU A 367 -0.83 30.51 17.96
CA LEU A 367 -0.18 29.51 18.82
C LEU A 367 0.97 30.09 19.64
N THR A 368 1.74 31.03 19.08
CA THR A 368 3.01 31.49 19.65
C THR A 368 3.00 32.94 20.13
N GLY A 369 2.00 33.74 19.74
CA GLY A 369 1.99 35.20 19.88
C GLY A 369 2.93 35.91 18.90
N VAL A 370 3.56 35.20 17.95
CA VAL A 370 4.56 35.74 17.02
C VAL A 370 4.24 35.31 15.59
N PRO A 371 4.21 36.23 14.60
CA PRO A 371 3.97 35.84 13.20
C PRO A 371 5.07 34.92 12.65
N LEU A 372 4.72 34.02 11.72
CA LEU A 372 5.63 33.02 11.16
C LEU A 372 6.95 33.61 10.61
N LYS A 373 6.86 34.74 9.89
CA LYS A 373 8.06 35.44 9.38
C LYS A 373 9.00 35.89 10.50
N THR A 374 8.44 36.37 11.61
CA THR A 374 9.23 36.81 12.78
C THR A 374 9.79 35.60 13.54
N LEU A 375 9.05 34.49 13.65
CA LEU A 375 9.57 33.23 14.20
C LEU A 375 10.79 32.75 13.42
N ALA A 376 10.72 32.76 12.08
CA ALA A 376 11.84 32.39 11.23
C ALA A 376 13.07 33.27 11.49
N GLN A 377 12.90 34.59 11.63
CA GLN A 377 14.00 35.50 11.96
C GLN A 377 14.56 35.24 13.36
N GLN A 378 13.72 35.01 14.36
CA GLN A 378 14.18 34.66 15.71
C GLN A 378 14.97 33.35 15.71
N TYR A 379 14.53 32.35 14.94
CA TYR A 379 15.23 31.08 14.79
C TYR A 379 16.63 31.25 14.18
N LYS A 380 16.77 32.07 13.12
CA LYS A 380 18.07 32.37 12.50
C LYS A 380 19.11 32.87 13.51
N HIS A 381 18.68 33.72 14.44
CA HIS A 381 19.55 34.31 15.47
C HIS A 381 19.64 33.48 16.76
N SER A 382 18.85 32.41 16.90
CA SER A 382 18.76 31.65 18.16
C SER A 382 19.99 30.80 18.47
N LYS A 383 20.84 30.51 17.47
CA LYS A 383 21.90 29.49 17.54
C LYS A 383 21.41 28.12 18.04
N TYR A 384 20.10 27.85 17.96
CA TYR A 384 19.48 26.63 18.46
C TYR A 384 20.14 25.41 17.82
N ARG A 385 20.34 24.36 18.62
CA ARG A 385 20.79 23.04 18.19
C ARG A 385 19.92 22.03 18.94
N PRO A 386 19.21 21.12 18.25
CA PRO A 386 18.38 20.15 18.94
C PRO A 386 19.25 19.24 19.79
N THR A 387 18.97 19.18 21.08
CA THR A 387 19.59 18.22 22.00
C THR A 387 18.87 16.87 21.89
N LYS A 388 19.48 15.83 22.45
CA LYS A 388 18.78 14.56 22.62
C LYS A 388 17.59 14.81 23.56
N PRO A 389 16.37 14.38 23.22
CA PRO A 389 15.27 14.35 24.18
C PRO A 389 15.76 13.61 25.43
N VAL A 390 15.63 14.22 26.60
CA VAL A 390 15.80 13.50 27.86
C VAL A 390 14.53 12.68 28.00
N ASN A 391 14.66 11.36 28.00
CA ASN A 391 13.56 10.39 28.02
C ASN A 391 12.54 10.68 29.12
#